data_AF-A0A415HVM7-F1
#
_entry.id   AF-A0A415HVM7-F1
#
_cell.length_a   1.000
_cell.length_b   1.000
_cell.length_c   1.000
_cell.angle_alpha   90.00
_cell.angle_beta   90.00
_cell.angle_gamma   90.00
#
_symmetry.space_group_name_H-M   'P 1'
#
loop_
_entity.id
_entity.type
_entity.pdbx_description
1 polymer ?
#
loop_
_entity_poly.entity_id
_entity_poly.type
_entity_poly.pdbx_seq_one_letter_code
_entity_poly.pdbx_strand_id
1 'polypeptide(L)'
;MKKNLKYFEDELSRLSKEFVEFKKKHIGKPEIGKAIELAGMEWLILDKTEKGYFAILNGFDGKERTFDSASNNWISSKLRNELNTRFLKKITDELGEDAVIEFDRDLLSMDGQTEYAHCKDKISILTVDEYRKYRKILPNMDKWWWLLTPWSTPANDYSTTIAIVSPSGFVCSVNCFYVYGVRPVCIFSSSIFESGNDD
;
A
#
# COMPACT_ATOMS: atom_id res chain seq x y z
N MET A 1 -47.18 11.27 -3.49
CA MET A 1 -46.11 12.19 -3.07
C MET A 1 -45.28 12.58 -4.28
N LYS A 2 -45.05 13.88 -4.53
CA LYS A 2 -44.07 14.31 -5.53
C LYS A 2 -42.68 14.02 -4.98
N LYS A 3 -41.95 13.10 -5.61
CA LYS A 3 -40.53 12.87 -5.32
C LYS A 3 -39.78 14.16 -5.70
N ASN A 4 -39.10 14.75 -4.73
CA ASN A 4 -38.28 15.95 -4.91
C ASN A 4 -36.79 15.55 -4.83
N LEU A 5 -35.89 16.49 -5.13
CA LEU A 5 -34.45 16.23 -5.13
C LEU A 5 -33.96 15.63 -3.80
N LYS A 6 -34.46 16.16 -2.67
CA LYS A 6 -34.11 15.69 -1.33
C LYS A 6 -34.47 14.23 -1.10
N TYR A 7 -35.62 13.78 -1.58
CA TYR A 7 -36.00 12.36 -1.52
C TYR A 7 -34.98 11.44 -2.23
N PHE A 8 -34.44 11.87 -3.37
CA PHE A 8 -33.44 11.07 -4.09
C PHE A 8 -32.07 11.08 -3.40
N GLU A 9 -31.66 12.22 -2.82
CA GLU A 9 -30.44 12.32 -2.02
C GLU A 9 -30.49 11.40 -0.79
N ASP A 10 -31.61 11.43 -0.05
CA ASP A 10 -31.82 10.59 1.12
C ASP A 10 -31.80 9.09 0.74
N GLU A 11 -32.45 8.72 -0.38
CA GLU A 11 -32.51 7.34 -0.85
C GLU A 11 -31.14 6.83 -1.36
N LEU A 12 -30.36 7.68 -2.04
CA LEU A 12 -28.99 7.36 -2.43
C LEU A 12 -28.09 7.17 -1.20
N SER A 13 -28.23 8.01 -0.17
CA SER A 13 -27.48 7.86 1.07
C SER A 13 -27.86 6.55 1.79
N ARG A 14 -29.15 6.21 1.84
CA ARG A 14 -29.64 4.94 2.42
C ARG A 14 -29.04 3.74 1.68
N LEU A 15 -29.17 3.69 0.36
CA LEU A 15 -28.63 2.61 -0.48
C LEU A 15 -27.11 2.51 -0.35
N SER A 16 -26.39 3.63 -0.31
CA SER A 16 -24.94 3.63 -0.11
C SER A 16 -24.55 3.03 1.23
N LYS A 17 -25.28 3.34 2.31
CA LYS A 17 -25.04 2.75 3.64
C LYS A 17 -25.34 1.25 3.65
N GLU A 18 -26.48 0.85 3.10
CA GLU A 18 -26.87 -0.57 3.00
C GLU A 18 -25.87 -1.37 2.17
N PHE A 19 -25.34 -0.79 1.09
CA PHE A 19 -24.34 -1.44 0.24
C PHE A 19 -22.98 -1.58 0.95
N VAL A 20 -22.56 -0.60 1.75
CA VAL A 20 -21.35 -0.69 2.57
C VAL A 20 -21.49 -1.81 3.62
N GLU A 21 -22.61 -1.88 4.32
CA GLU A 21 -22.87 -2.95 5.30
C GLU A 21 -22.99 -4.33 4.63
N PHE A 22 -23.62 -4.40 3.46
CA PHE A 22 -23.66 -5.61 2.65
C PHE A 22 -22.26 -6.07 2.27
N LYS A 23 -21.40 -5.15 1.76
CA LYS A 23 -20.01 -5.46 1.47
C LYS A 23 -19.30 -6.00 2.70
N LYS A 24 -19.37 -5.33 3.85
CA LYS A 24 -18.75 -5.81 5.10
C LYS A 24 -19.15 -7.23 5.47
N LYS A 25 -20.45 -7.58 5.40
CA LYS A 25 -20.94 -8.94 5.69
C LYS A 25 -20.43 -10.00 4.70
N HIS A 26 -20.06 -9.60 3.48
CA HIS A 26 -19.64 -10.50 2.41
C HIS A 26 -18.17 -10.37 2.02
N ILE A 27 -17.39 -9.53 2.71
CA ILE A 27 -15.93 -9.52 2.60
C ILE A 27 -15.48 -10.88 3.15
N GLY A 28 -15.13 -11.79 2.24
CA GLY A 28 -14.62 -13.10 2.60
C GLY A 28 -13.37 -12.98 3.46
N LYS A 29 -13.12 -14.00 4.29
CA LYS A 29 -11.91 -14.07 5.10
C LYS A 29 -10.68 -13.98 4.20
N PRO A 30 -9.74 -13.05 4.44
CA PRO A 30 -8.54 -12.94 3.62
C PRO A 30 -7.69 -14.22 3.69
N GLU A 31 -7.16 -14.63 2.53
CA GLU A 31 -6.29 -15.80 2.39
C GLU A 31 -4.97 -15.39 1.75
N ILE A 32 -3.85 -15.87 2.30
CA ILE A 32 -2.51 -15.59 1.79
C ILE A 32 -2.39 -16.09 0.35
N GLY A 33 -1.87 -15.24 -0.54
CA GLY A 33 -1.72 -15.51 -1.96
C GLY A 33 -2.99 -15.33 -2.79
N LYS A 34 -4.11 -14.90 -2.19
CA LYS A 34 -5.33 -14.52 -2.91
C LYS A 34 -5.54 -13.01 -2.91
N ALA A 35 -6.19 -12.54 -3.96
CA ALA A 35 -6.61 -11.15 -4.09
C ALA A 35 -7.99 -10.92 -3.46
N ILE A 36 -8.21 -9.74 -2.90
CA ILE A 36 -9.48 -9.28 -2.34
C ILE A 36 -9.74 -7.82 -2.75
N GLU A 37 -11.00 -7.47 -2.99
CA GLU A 37 -11.38 -6.10 -3.30
C GLU A 37 -11.69 -5.32 -2.01
N LEU A 38 -10.96 -4.23 -1.79
CA LEU A 38 -11.13 -3.32 -0.65
C LEU A 38 -10.94 -1.88 -1.13
N ALA A 39 -11.85 -0.99 -0.73
CA ALA A 39 -11.85 0.42 -1.16
C ALA A 39 -11.81 0.62 -2.70
N GLY A 40 -12.56 -0.22 -3.43
CA GLY A 40 -12.59 -0.23 -4.90
C GLY A 40 -11.26 -0.61 -5.57
N MET A 41 -10.34 -1.23 -4.83
CA MET A 41 -9.02 -1.64 -5.28
C MET A 41 -8.79 -3.12 -5.01
N GLU A 42 -8.09 -3.80 -5.89
CA GLU A 42 -7.71 -5.20 -5.70
C GLU A 42 -6.38 -5.32 -4.94
N TRP A 43 -6.39 -6.04 -3.84
CA TRP A 43 -5.26 -6.22 -2.92
C TRP A 43 -4.88 -7.69 -2.82
N LEU A 44 -3.62 -8.02 -3.08
CA LEU A 44 -3.06 -9.35 -2.85
C LEU A 44 -2.61 -9.47 -1.39
N ILE A 45 -3.13 -10.47 -0.69
CA ILE A 45 -2.74 -10.76 0.69
C ILE A 45 -1.39 -11.48 0.70
N LEU A 46 -0.40 -10.87 1.34
CA LEU A 46 0.97 -11.38 1.42
C LEU A 46 1.23 -12.19 2.68
N ASP A 47 0.69 -11.75 3.81
CA ASP A 47 0.90 -12.40 5.10
C ASP A 47 -0.20 -12.07 6.10
N LYS A 48 -0.27 -12.86 7.19
CA LYS A 48 -1.09 -12.55 8.36
C LYS A 48 -0.18 -12.08 9.49
N THR A 49 -0.51 -10.93 10.06
CA THR A 49 0.15 -10.36 11.24
C THR A 49 -0.76 -10.50 12.47
N GLU A 50 -0.25 -10.19 13.66
CA GLU A 50 -1.06 -10.21 14.88
C GLU A 50 -2.26 -9.24 14.81
N LYS A 51 -2.09 -8.11 14.12
CA LYS A 51 -3.08 -7.02 14.08
C LYS A 51 -3.99 -7.06 12.86
N GLY A 52 -3.66 -7.84 11.84
CA GLY A 52 -4.31 -7.74 10.54
C GLY A 52 -3.59 -8.47 9.42
N TYR A 53 -3.91 -8.10 8.18
CA TYR A 53 -3.40 -8.75 6.98
C TYR A 53 -2.48 -7.80 6.22
N PHE A 54 -1.23 -8.24 5.99
CA PHE A 54 -0.28 -7.48 5.18
C PHE A 54 -0.61 -7.70 3.71
N ALA A 55 -0.91 -6.62 3.00
CA ALA A 55 -1.40 -6.67 1.64
C ALA A 55 -0.63 -5.71 0.73
N ILE A 56 -0.54 -6.05 -0.55
CA ILE A 56 -0.01 -5.20 -1.61
C ILE A 56 -1.09 -4.97 -2.65
N LEU A 57 -1.11 -3.76 -3.22
CA LEU A 57 -1.98 -3.49 -4.36
C LEU A 57 -1.65 -4.47 -5.51
N ASN A 58 -2.66 -5.17 -6.03
CA ASN A 58 -2.52 -6.17 -7.08
C ASN A 58 -2.42 -5.54 -8.48
N GLY A 59 -1.70 -4.43 -8.56
CA GLY A 59 -1.57 -3.58 -9.72
C GLY A 59 -0.71 -2.36 -9.37
N PHE A 60 -0.70 -1.37 -10.27
CA PHE A 60 -0.09 -0.08 -9.98
C PHE A 60 -1.13 0.92 -9.50
N ASP A 61 -0.77 1.72 -8.51
CA ASP A 61 -1.59 2.88 -8.11
C ASP A 61 -1.43 3.98 -9.16
N GLY A 62 -2.33 4.03 -10.13
CA GLY A 62 -2.40 5.08 -11.13
C GLY A 62 -1.16 5.18 -12.03
N LYS A 63 -0.71 6.42 -12.27
CA LYS A 63 0.42 6.71 -13.16
C LYS A 63 1.74 6.48 -12.43
N GLU A 64 2.80 6.26 -13.20
CA GLU A 64 4.16 6.20 -12.68
C GLU A 64 4.56 7.57 -12.11
N ARG A 65 5.33 7.59 -11.02
CA ARG A 65 5.84 8.82 -10.41
C ARG A 65 7.24 8.65 -9.84
N THR A 66 7.85 9.78 -9.53
CA THR A 66 9.14 9.85 -8.84
C THR A 66 9.03 9.37 -7.41
N PHE A 67 10.12 8.77 -6.92
CA PHE A 67 10.26 8.53 -5.49
C PHE A 67 10.39 9.86 -4.74
N ASP A 68 11.35 10.67 -5.17
CA ASP A 68 11.58 12.03 -4.69
C ASP A 68 12.37 12.85 -5.72
N SER A 69 12.52 14.15 -5.51
CA SER A 69 13.31 15.00 -6.41
C SER A 69 14.82 14.85 -6.26
N ALA A 70 15.31 14.52 -5.06
CA ALA A 70 16.75 14.61 -4.78
C ALA A 70 17.28 13.58 -3.77
N SER A 71 16.41 12.88 -3.02
CA SER A 71 16.86 11.95 -1.99
C SER A 71 16.20 10.57 -2.08
N ASN A 72 16.96 9.53 -1.76
CA ASN A 72 16.46 8.18 -1.52
C ASN A 72 15.94 7.99 -0.07
N ASN A 73 15.97 9.02 0.78
CA ASN A 73 15.41 8.95 2.13
C ASN A 73 13.88 8.92 2.06
N TRP A 74 13.30 7.77 2.40
CA TRP A 74 11.86 7.57 2.41
C TRP A 74 11.11 8.54 3.33
N ILE A 75 11.66 8.85 4.50
CA ILE A 75 10.99 9.61 5.57
C ILE A 75 10.53 10.98 5.06
N SER A 76 11.39 11.64 4.28
CA SER A 76 11.16 12.96 3.68
C SER A 76 10.67 12.91 2.23
N SER A 77 10.47 11.72 1.66
CA SER A 77 10.14 11.58 0.24
C SER A 77 8.76 12.13 -0.09
N LYS A 78 8.65 12.76 -1.26
CA LYS A 78 7.35 13.19 -1.79
C LYS A 78 6.38 12.02 -1.97
N LEU A 79 6.85 10.85 -2.41
CA LEU A 79 6.02 9.67 -2.61
C LEU A 79 5.38 9.20 -1.29
N ARG A 80 6.14 9.12 -0.20
CA ARG A 80 5.62 8.75 1.13
C ARG A 80 4.48 9.67 1.56
N ASN A 81 4.66 10.97 1.37
CA ASN A 81 3.66 11.97 1.72
C ASN A 81 2.37 11.81 0.89
N GLU A 82 2.48 11.55 -0.41
CA GLU A 82 1.31 11.29 -1.26
C GLU A 82 0.56 10.04 -0.81
N LEU A 83 1.28 8.95 -0.53
CA LEU A 83 0.69 7.69 -0.10
C LEU A 83 0.00 7.79 1.26
N ASN A 84 0.61 8.44 2.24
CA ASN A 84 0.05 8.59 3.60
C ASN A 84 -0.93 9.78 3.73
N THR A 85 -1.23 10.50 2.64
CA THR A 85 -2.27 11.55 2.64
C THR A 85 -3.41 11.18 1.70
N ARG A 86 -3.26 11.49 0.40
CA ARG A 86 -4.35 11.36 -0.58
C ARG A 86 -4.73 9.92 -0.83
N PHE A 87 -3.75 9.01 -0.92
CA PHE A 87 -4.03 7.60 -1.18
C PHE A 87 -4.66 6.93 0.05
N LEU A 88 -4.07 7.09 1.24
CA LEU A 88 -4.64 6.60 2.49
C LEU A 88 -6.09 7.08 2.69
N LYS A 89 -6.35 8.37 2.42
CA LYS A 89 -7.70 8.94 2.56
C LYS A 89 -8.74 8.20 1.72
N LYS A 90 -8.41 7.74 0.51
CA LYS A 90 -9.35 6.95 -0.32
C LYS A 90 -9.78 5.66 0.39
N ILE A 91 -8.88 5.05 1.15
CA ILE A 91 -9.14 3.82 1.88
C ILE A 91 -9.96 4.14 3.14
N THR A 92 -9.57 5.15 3.91
CA THR A 92 -10.25 5.49 5.17
C THR A 92 -11.63 6.11 4.96
N ASP A 93 -11.84 6.83 3.85
CA ASP A 93 -13.17 7.35 3.48
C ASP A 93 -14.19 6.21 3.23
N GLU A 94 -13.76 5.03 2.76
CA GLU A 94 -14.65 3.88 2.50
C GLU A 94 -14.70 2.88 3.68
N LEU A 95 -13.54 2.58 4.29
CA LEU A 95 -13.41 1.50 5.28
C LEU A 95 -13.32 2.00 6.74
N GLY A 96 -13.14 3.31 6.94
CA GLY A 96 -12.93 3.94 8.25
C GLY A 96 -11.45 4.19 8.59
N GLU A 97 -11.22 5.10 9.55
CA GLU A 97 -9.88 5.56 9.95
C GLU A 97 -8.99 4.45 10.55
N ASP A 98 -9.62 3.47 11.20
CA ASP A 98 -8.96 2.34 11.85
C ASP A 98 -8.79 1.13 10.92
N ALA A 99 -9.19 1.24 9.65
CA ALA A 99 -9.08 0.14 8.68
C ALA A 99 -7.62 -0.20 8.33
N VAL A 100 -6.72 0.78 8.42
CA VAL A 100 -5.30 0.63 8.09
C VAL A 100 -4.46 0.89 9.33
N ILE A 101 -3.64 -0.11 9.67
CA ILE A 101 -2.81 -0.13 10.87
C ILE A 101 -1.42 0.43 10.55
N GLU A 102 -0.93 1.28 11.44
CA GLU A 102 0.45 1.76 11.40
C GLU A 102 1.43 0.63 11.74
N PHE A 103 2.48 0.51 10.93
CA PHE A 103 3.52 -0.51 11.08
C PHE A 103 4.90 0.07 10.86
N ASP A 104 5.88 -0.61 11.45
CA ASP A 104 7.28 -0.22 11.42
C ASP A 104 7.93 -0.60 10.08
N ARG A 105 8.79 0.29 9.60
CA ARG A 105 9.57 0.14 8.38
C ARG A 105 11.04 0.32 8.71
N ASP A 106 11.82 -0.73 8.51
CA ASP A 106 13.28 -0.67 8.52
C ASP A 106 13.78 -0.10 7.19
N LEU A 107 14.53 1.00 7.26
CA LEU A 107 15.14 1.67 6.11
C LEU A 107 16.61 1.25 5.91
N LEU A 108 16.97 0.04 6.36
CA LEU A 108 18.21 -0.63 6.03
C LEU A 108 18.49 -0.53 4.53
N SER A 109 19.67 -0.02 4.20
CA SER A 109 20.11 0.12 2.82
C SER A 109 20.66 -1.19 2.24
N MET A 110 20.75 -1.26 0.92
CA MET A 110 21.25 -2.44 0.20
C MET A 110 22.68 -2.83 0.59
N ASP A 111 23.50 -1.87 0.99
CA ASP A 111 24.87 -2.09 1.46
C ASP A 111 24.98 -2.25 3.00
N GLY A 112 23.84 -2.33 3.69
CA GLY A 112 23.76 -2.68 5.11
C GLY A 112 23.90 -1.50 6.08
N GLN A 113 23.89 -0.27 5.58
CA GLN A 113 23.94 0.92 6.43
C GLN A 113 22.56 1.33 6.96
N THR A 114 22.54 2.00 8.11
CA THR A 114 21.35 2.19 8.97
C THR A 114 21.05 3.65 9.32
N GLU A 115 21.66 4.63 8.65
CA GLU A 115 21.57 6.06 8.98
C GLU A 115 20.15 6.60 8.85
N TYR A 116 19.33 6.04 7.95
CA TYR A 116 17.92 6.39 7.83
C TYR A 116 17.03 5.76 8.91
N ALA A 117 17.56 4.80 9.66
CA ALA A 117 16.92 4.12 10.77
C ALA A 117 15.54 3.54 10.42
N HIS A 118 14.53 3.79 11.25
CA HIS A 118 13.20 3.26 11.11
C HIS A 118 12.18 4.40 10.98
N CYS A 119 11.05 4.10 10.36
CA CYS A 119 9.87 4.96 10.42
C CYS A 119 8.60 4.15 10.58
N LYS A 120 7.50 4.84 10.89
CA LYS A 120 6.18 4.23 10.93
C LYS A 120 5.31 4.79 9.82
N ASP A 121 4.59 3.89 9.15
CA ASP A 121 3.69 4.21 8.04
C ASP A 121 2.37 3.48 8.19
N LYS A 122 1.29 4.08 7.67
CA LYS A 122 0.04 3.35 7.38
C LYS A 122 0.08 2.78 5.96
N ILE A 123 0.64 3.52 5.01
CA ILE A 123 0.87 3.07 3.63
C ILE A 123 2.37 3.16 3.33
N SER A 124 2.96 2.07 2.84
CA SER A 124 4.37 2.03 2.45
C SER A 124 4.52 1.34 1.08
N ILE A 125 5.75 0.96 0.73
CA ILE A 125 6.07 0.06 -0.39
C ILE A 125 6.98 -1.06 0.12
N LEU A 126 7.10 -2.17 -0.62
CA LEU A 126 7.91 -3.32 -0.19
C LEU A 126 9.39 -2.97 -0.07
N THR A 127 10.08 -3.53 0.93
CA THR A 127 11.54 -3.62 0.92
C THR A 127 12.01 -4.72 -0.04
N VAL A 128 13.30 -4.75 -0.36
CA VAL A 128 13.91 -5.85 -1.13
C VAL A 128 13.75 -7.19 -0.42
N ASP A 129 13.86 -7.24 0.89
CA ASP A 129 13.72 -8.50 1.65
C ASP A 129 12.28 -8.99 1.70
N GLU A 130 11.31 -8.09 1.84
CA GLU A 130 9.90 -8.46 1.71
C GLU A 130 9.57 -8.91 0.28
N TYR A 131 10.09 -8.20 -0.74
CA TYR A 131 9.94 -8.63 -2.12
C TYR A 131 10.46 -10.06 -2.33
N ARG A 132 11.63 -10.39 -1.80
CA ARG A 132 12.21 -11.74 -1.85
C ARG A 132 11.36 -12.75 -1.09
N LYS A 133 10.92 -12.40 0.14
CA LYS A 133 10.06 -13.25 0.98
C LYS A 133 8.77 -13.64 0.26
N TYR A 134 8.10 -12.68 -0.37
CA TYR A 134 6.80 -12.90 -1.02
C TYR A 134 6.90 -13.19 -2.53
N ARG A 135 8.11 -13.34 -3.08
CA ARG A 135 8.34 -13.43 -4.52
C ARG A 135 7.50 -14.51 -5.21
N LYS A 136 7.29 -15.63 -4.52
CA LYS A 136 6.56 -16.81 -5.03
C LYS A 136 5.09 -16.52 -5.33
N ILE A 137 4.46 -15.61 -4.58
CA ILE A 137 3.04 -15.27 -4.73
C ILE A 137 2.82 -13.94 -5.46
N LEU A 138 3.84 -13.09 -5.56
CA LEU A 138 3.74 -11.84 -6.30
C LEU A 138 3.63 -12.10 -7.81
N PRO A 139 2.64 -11.51 -8.50
CA PRO A 139 2.59 -11.54 -9.96
C PRO A 139 3.77 -10.77 -10.54
N ASN A 140 4.19 -11.17 -11.74
CA ASN A 140 5.10 -10.35 -12.55
C ASN A 140 4.35 -9.11 -13.02
N MET A 141 5.04 -7.97 -13.01
CA MET A 141 4.50 -6.70 -13.49
C MET A 141 5.04 -6.40 -14.89
N ASP A 142 4.29 -5.68 -15.70
CA ASP A 142 4.69 -5.26 -17.04
C ASP A 142 5.66 -4.07 -17.05
N LYS A 143 5.84 -3.41 -15.89
CA LYS A 143 6.72 -2.26 -15.71
C LYS A 143 7.66 -2.40 -14.52
N TRP A 144 8.69 -1.57 -14.54
CA TRP A 144 9.56 -1.35 -13.40
C TRP A 144 8.80 -0.65 -12.27
N TRP A 145 9.15 -0.98 -11.03
CA TRP A 145 8.50 -0.39 -9.86
C TRP A 145 9.43 -0.23 -8.68
N TRP A 146 9.10 0.76 -7.85
CA TRP A 146 9.89 1.17 -6.68
C TRP A 146 9.83 0.15 -5.54
N LEU A 147 10.96 -0.02 -4.88
CA LEU A 147 11.05 -0.62 -3.54
C LEU A 147 11.48 0.45 -2.54
N LEU A 148 11.25 0.16 -1.25
CA LEU A 148 11.56 1.03 -0.13
C LEU A 148 13.06 1.14 0.14
N THR A 149 13.81 0.09 -0.19
CA THR A 149 15.21 -0.08 0.23
C THR A 149 16.13 0.93 -0.48
N PRO A 150 16.74 1.87 0.25
CA PRO A 150 17.73 2.78 -0.30
C PRO A 150 18.96 1.98 -0.76
N TRP A 151 19.61 2.40 -1.85
CA TRP A 151 20.77 1.66 -2.34
C TRP A 151 22.01 1.82 -1.44
N SER A 152 22.13 2.99 -0.83
CA SER A 152 23.15 3.39 0.13
C SER A 152 22.63 4.61 0.88
N THR A 153 23.45 5.22 1.72
CA THR A 153 23.09 6.35 2.56
C THR A 153 24.15 7.47 2.48
N PRO A 154 23.91 8.63 3.12
CA PRO A 154 24.88 9.73 3.16
C PRO A 154 26.20 9.37 3.83
N ALA A 155 26.28 8.26 4.58
CA ALA A 155 27.55 7.81 5.15
C ALA A 155 28.57 7.35 4.08
N ASN A 156 28.11 7.02 2.87
CA ASN A 156 28.95 6.78 1.69
C ASN A 156 28.91 7.95 0.68
N ASP A 157 28.49 9.15 1.09
CA ASP A 157 28.22 10.29 0.20
C ASP A 157 27.22 9.95 -0.94
N TYR A 158 26.33 8.98 -0.70
CA TYR A 158 25.46 8.43 -1.73
C TYR A 158 24.01 8.30 -1.28
N SER A 159 23.20 9.32 -1.62
CA SER A 159 21.85 9.51 -1.07
C SER A 159 20.77 9.68 -2.14
N THR A 160 21.05 9.31 -3.39
CA THR A 160 20.18 9.64 -4.53
C THR A 160 19.56 8.42 -5.20
N THR A 161 20.07 7.20 -5.00
CA THR A 161 19.52 6.00 -5.64
C THR A 161 18.81 5.05 -4.71
N ILE A 162 17.80 4.37 -5.24
CA ILE A 162 16.94 3.45 -4.52
C ILE A 162 16.71 2.18 -5.35
N ALA A 163 16.37 1.08 -4.66
CA ALA A 163 16.10 -0.19 -5.30
C ALA A 163 14.80 -0.16 -6.15
N ILE A 164 14.85 -0.81 -7.30
CA ILE A 164 13.72 -1.07 -8.19
C ILE A 164 13.68 -2.54 -8.60
N VAL A 165 12.50 -3.00 -9.01
CA VAL A 165 12.28 -4.34 -9.56
C VAL A 165 11.87 -4.24 -11.02
N SER A 166 12.49 -5.05 -11.88
CA SER A 166 12.15 -5.17 -13.29
C SER A 166 10.93 -6.06 -13.53
N PRO A 167 10.32 -6.01 -14.73
CA PRO A 167 9.30 -6.99 -15.15
C PRO A 167 9.74 -8.46 -15.04
N SER A 168 11.04 -8.73 -15.23
CA SER A 168 11.61 -10.08 -15.08
C SER A 168 11.92 -10.47 -13.63
N GLY A 169 11.68 -9.57 -12.67
CA GLY A 169 11.99 -9.77 -11.25
C GLY A 169 13.47 -9.53 -10.89
N PHE A 170 14.23 -8.87 -11.75
CA PHE A 170 15.60 -8.44 -11.47
C PHE A 170 15.59 -7.19 -10.58
N VAL A 171 16.45 -7.13 -9.57
CA VAL A 171 16.59 -6.00 -8.67
C VAL A 171 17.84 -5.20 -9.03
N CYS A 172 17.71 -3.89 -9.21
CA CYS A 172 18.84 -2.97 -9.38
C CYS A 172 18.53 -1.60 -8.75
N SER A 173 19.41 -0.62 -8.99
CA SER A 173 19.27 0.73 -8.49
C SER A 173 19.02 1.74 -9.59
N VAL A 174 18.42 2.87 -9.22
CA VAL A 174 18.23 4.01 -10.10
C VAL A 174 18.07 5.27 -9.26
N ASN A 175 18.28 6.46 -9.86
CA ASN A 175 18.07 7.73 -9.17
C ASN A 175 16.59 7.95 -8.79
N CYS A 176 16.35 8.50 -7.60
CA CYS A 176 15.03 8.78 -7.02
C CYS A 176 14.11 9.67 -7.89
N PHE A 177 14.69 10.49 -8.77
CA PHE A 177 13.96 11.41 -9.66
C PHE A 177 13.45 10.76 -10.96
N TYR A 178 13.78 9.50 -11.24
CA TYR A 178 13.16 8.76 -12.34
C TYR A 178 11.70 8.44 -12.04
N VAL A 179 10.96 7.89 -13.00
CA VAL A 179 9.52 7.68 -12.89
C VAL A 179 9.23 6.20 -13.08
N TYR A 180 8.63 5.56 -12.06
CA TYR A 180 8.31 4.13 -12.09
C TYR A 180 6.97 3.82 -11.43
N GLY A 181 6.51 2.59 -11.61
CA GLY A 181 5.32 2.06 -10.97
C GLY A 181 5.46 2.05 -9.44
N VAL A 182 4.33 2.14 -8.76
CA VAL A 182 4.27 2.04 -7.30
C VAL A 182 3.22 1.02 -6.95
N ARG A 183 3.58 0.13 -6.05
CA ARG A 183 2.69 -0.88 -5.49
C ARG A 183 2.59 -0.66 -3.98
N PRO A 184 1.58 0.12 -3.54
CA PRO A 184 1.38 0.39 -2.12
C PRO A 184 1.19 -0.90 -1.33
N VAL A 185 1.71 -0.91 -0.11
CA VAL A 185 1.47 -1.96 0.88
C VAL A 185 0.94 -1.37 2.17
N CYS A 186 0.11 -2.14 2.86
CA CYS A 186 -0.45 -1.76 4.15
C CYS A 186 -0.85 -2.98 4.97
N ILE A 187 -1.16 -2.77 6.24
CA ILE A 187 -1.80 -3.77 7.09
C ILE A 187 -3.27 -3.38 7.25
N PHE A 188 -4.16 -4.18 6.66
CA PHE A 188 -5.59 -4.06 6.92
C PHE A 188 -5.93 -4.66 8.27
N SER A 189 -6.61 -3.91 9.13
CA SER A 189 -7.01 -4.37 10.46
C SER A 189 -7.88 -5.61 10.39
N SER A 190 -7.67 -6.58 11.28
CA SER A 190 -8.55 -7.76 11.38
C SER A 190 -10.02 -7.37 11.62
N SER A 191 -10.26 -6.24 12.29
CA SER A 191 -11.61 -5.75 12.61
C SER A 191 -12.49 -5.51 11.38
N ILE A 192 -11.91 -5.18 10.22
CA ILE A 192 -12.70 -4.97 8.99
C ILE A 192 -13.22 -6.28 8.40
N PHE A 193 -12.67 -7.42 8.84
CA PHE A 193 -13.03 -8.77 8.37
C PHE A 193 -13.85 -9.56 9.39
N GLU A 194 -13.87 -9.13 10.65
CA GLU A 194 -14.48 -9.88 11.77
C GLU A 194 -15.97 -9.56 11.99
N SER A 195 -16.55 -8.64 11.21
CA SER A 195 -17.98 -8.27 11.31
C SER A 195 -18.97 -9.27 10.68
N GLY A 196 -18.50 -10.42 10.18
CA GLY A 196 -19.30 -11.42 9.46
C GLY A 196 -19.61 -12.72 10.21
N ASN A 197 -19.16 -12.89 11.46
CA ASN A 197 -19.38 -14.12 12.24
C ASN A 197 -20.27 -13.87 13.45
N ASP A 198 -21.56 -13.62 13.19
CA ASP A 198 -22.64 -13.86 14.14
C ASP A 198 -23.81 -14.45 13.34
N ASP A 199 -23.73 -15.75 13.04
CA ASP A 199 -24.85 -16.63 12.69
C ASP A 199 -24.45 -18.10 12.96
#